data_AF-A0ABD5XH39-F1
#
_entry.id   AF-A0ABD5XH39-F1
#
_cell.length_a   1.000
_cell.length_b   1.000
_cell.length_c   1.000
_cell.angle_alpha   90.00
_cell.angle_beta   90.00
_cell.angle_gamma   90.00
#
_symmetry.space_group_name_H-M   'P 1'
#
loop_
_entity.id
_entity.type
_entity.pdbx_description
1 polymer ?
#
loop_
_entity_poly.entity_id
_entity_poly.type
_entity_poly.pdbx_seq_one_letter_code
_entity_poly.pdbx_strand_id
1 'polypeptide(L)'
;IGSIPSTVGLVGSVWAVGAIGWAFWYGLSTSAPLRLWVPVATTGIALGVTALYYWGASVIDVAHLRHPLFLLAVFGQLWDAAQNLIGVTFLGYSPKLVVTNLVYQATGFAGSTFVLKLLVTGGIVWYLADAKDEMNHTWWWLMTFFIGAIGLPMGVRGSLRMMLGV
;
A
#
# COMPACT_ATOMS: atom_id res chain seq x y z
N ILE A 1 -1.38 10.71 23.41
CA ILE A 1 -0.41 10.03 22.51
C ILE A 1 0.27 8.96 23.35
N GLY A 2 -0.24 7.72 23.31
CA GLY A 2 0.33 6.62 24.08
C GLY A 2 1.65 6.21 23.45
N SER A 3 2.75 6.35 24.17
CA SER A 3 4.07 5.90 23.74
C SER A 3 4.00 4.42 23.40
N ILE A 4 4.40 4.05 22.18
CA ILE A 4 4.63 2.64 21.80
C ILE A 4 5.54 2.04 22.88
N PRO A 5 5.19 0.89 23.49
CA PRO A 5 6.05 0.25 24.47
C PRO A 5 7.46 0.11 23.88
N SER A 6 8.47 0.63 24.58
CA SER A 6 9.84 0.71 24.07
C SER A 6 10.35 -0.63 23.55
N THR A 7 9.94 -1.73 24.19
CA THR A 7 10.21 -3.11 23.78
C THR A 7 9.65 -3.44 22.40
N VAL A 8 8.42 -3.01 22.09
CA VAL A 8 7.77 -3.25 20.79
C VAL A 8 8.48 -2.44 19.69
N GLY A 9 8.81 -1.17 19.99
CA GLY A 9 9.56 -0.33 19.06
C GLY A 9 10.96 -0.88 18.76
N LEU A 10 11.66 -1.39 19.78
CA LEU A 10 13.00 -1.94 19.64
C LEU A 10 13.00 -3.26 18.88
N VAL A 11 12.09 -4.19 19.21
CA VAL A 11 11.94 -5.45 18.48
C VAL A 11 11.59 -5.19 17.02
N GLY A 12 10.63 -4.30 16.75
CA GLY A 12 10.25 -3.92 15.39
C GLY A 12 11.41 -3.31 14.60
N SER A 13 12.22 -2.46 15.25
CA SER A 13 13.38 -1.82 14.61
C SER A 13 14.47 -2.83 14.27
N VAL A 14 14.82 -3.72 15.21
CA VAL A 14 15.81 -4.79 14.98
C VAL A 14 15.36 -5.69 13.83
N TRP A 15 14.08 -6.04 13.79
CA TRP A 15 13.51 -6.88 12.73
C TRP A 15 13.53 -6.18 11.37
N ALA A 16 13.18 -4.90 11.31
CA ALA A 16 13.22 -4.10 10.09
C ALA A 16 14.65 -3.98 9.54
N VAL A 17 15.62 -3.66 10.41
CA VAL A 17 17.04 -3.57 10.01
C VAL A 17 17.56 -4.92 9.54
N GLY A 18 17.22 -6.01 10.25
CA GLY A 18 17.58 -7.37 9.85
C GLY A 18 17.00 -7.77 8.49
N ALA A 19 15.72 -7.46 8.23
CA ALA A 19 15.07 -7.73 6.96
C ALA A 19 15.69 -6.93 5.80
N ILE A 20 16.04 -5.66 6.02
CA ILE A 20 16.74 -4.82 5.04
C ILE A 20 18.13 -5.38 4.75
N GLY A 21 18.89 -5.72 5.80
CA GLY A 21 20.23 -6.29 5.68
C GLY A 21 20.24 -7.62 4.93
N TRP A 22 19.28 -8.50 5.24
CA TRP A 22 19.11 -9.77 4.55
C TRP A 22 18.74 -9.57 3.07
N ALA A 23 17.80 -8.67 2.78
CA ALA A 23 17.41 -8.36 1.40
C ALA A 23 18.57 -7.79 0.59
N PHE A 24 19.37 -6.91 1.18
CA PHE A 24 20.55 -6.34 0.54
C PHE A 24 21.62 -7.41 0.29
N TRP A 25 21.92 -8.25 1.28
CA TRP A 25 22.86 -9.36 1.13
C TRP A 25 22.39 -10.36 0.06
N TYR A 26 21.11 -10.72 0.06
CA TYR A 26 20.51 -11.62 -0.94
C TYR A 26 20.59 -11.03 -2.36
N GLY A 27 20.34 -9.73 -2.50
CA GLY A 27 20.49 -9.00 -3.76
C GLY A 27 21.94 -8.95 -4.26
N LEU A 28 22.92 -8.82 -3.35
CA LEU A 28 24.34 -8.86 -3.68
C LEU A 28 24.86 -10.26 -4.01
N SER A 29 24.30 -11.31 -3.38
CA SER A 29 24.70 -12.70 -3.61
C SER A 29 24.12 -13.29 -4.91
N THR A 30 23.18 -12.61 -5.54
CA THR A 30 22.47 -13.10 -6.73
C THR A 30 22.90 -12.30 -7.96
N SER A 31 23.22 -12.95 -9.08
CA SER A 31 23.63 -12.32 -10.34
C SER A 31 22.53 -11.50 -11.03
N ALA A 32 21.37 -11.32 -10.39
CA ALA A 32 20.26 -10.55 -10.92
C ALA A 32 20.48 -9.04 -10.65
N PRO A 33 20.18 -8.16 -11.62
CA PRO A 33 20.34 -6.73 -11.43
C PRO A 33 19.39 -6.25 -10.31
N LEU A 34 19.95 -5.70 -9.24
CA LEU A 34 19.22 -5.06 -8.15
C LEU A 34 18.41 -3.86 -8.68
N ARG A 35 17.08 -4.00 -8.74
CA ARG A 35 16.18 -2.96 -9.28
C ARG A 35 15.75 -1.99 -8.19
N LEU A 36 16.70 -1.24 -7.62
CA LEU A 36 16.46 -0.25 -6.55
C LEU A 36 15.46 0.84 -6.94
N TRP A 37 15.28 1.10 -8.25
CA TRP A 37 14.31 2.07 -8.74
C TRP A 37 12.85 1.63 -8.50
N VAL A 38 12.56 0.33 -8.37
CA VAL A 38 11.21 -0.19 -8.20
C VAL A 38 10.57 0.29 -6.89
N PRO A 39 11.16 0.05 -5.69
CA PRO A 39 10.58 0.53 -4.45
C PRO A 39 10.50 2.06 -4.38
N VAL A 40 11.46 2.77 -4.97
CA VAL A 40 11.42 4.24 -5.06
C VAL A 40 10.23 4.70 -5.90
N ALA A 41 10.03 4.11 -7.09
CA ALA A 41 8.93 4.43 -7.97
C ALA A 41 7.57 4.04 -7.37
N THR A 42 7.45 2.86 -6.73
CA THR A 42 6.19 2.47 -6.07
C THR A 42 5.84 3.42 -4.93
N THR A 43 6.83 3.83 -4.13
CA THR A 43 6.62 4.77 -3.03
C THR A 43 6.24 6.16 -3.55
N GLY A 44 6.92 6.63 -4.60
CA GLY A 44 6.61 7.91 -5.24
C GLY A 44 5.19 7.97 -5.81
N ILE A 45 4.76 6.92 -6.52
CA ILE A 45 3.38 6.81 -7.03
C ILE A 45 2.38 6.75 -5.88
N ALA A 46 2.64 5.91 -4.86
CA ALA A 46 1.74 5.77 -3.72
C ALA A 46 1.58 7.10 -2.95
N LEU A 47 2.69 7.79 -2.66
CA LEU A 47 2.67 9.11 -2.01
C LEU A 47 1.98 10.15 -2.88
N GLY A 48 2.27 10.20 -4.18
CA GLY A 48 1.67 11.16 -5.11
C GLY A 48 0.16 11.00 -5.19
N VAL A 49 -0.34 9.77 -5.33
CA VAL A 49 -1.78 9.50 -5.39
C VAL A 49 -2.44 9.67 -4.02
N THR A 50 -1.76 9.37 -2.91
CA THR A 50 -2.28 9.66 -1.57
C THR A 50 -2.36 11.16 -1.31
N ALA A 51 -1.42 11.96 -1.83
CA ALA A 51 -1.47 13.42 -1.77
C ALA A 51 -2.63 13.97 -2.60
N LEU A 52 -2.87 13.41 -3.79
CA LEU A 52 -4.06 13.75 -4.60
C LEU A 52 -5.36 13.37 -3.89
N TYR A 53 -5.40 12.22 -3.23
CA TYR A 53 -6.53 11.81 -2.40
C TYR A 53 -6.76 12.80 -1.24
N TYR A 54 -5.70 13.20 -0.53
CA TYR A 54 -5.77 14.19 0.54
C TYR A 54 -6.29 15.53 0.03
N TRP A 55 -5.80 15.99 -1.14
CA TRP A 55 -6.27 17.20 -1.78
C TRP A 55 -7.74 17.08 -2.23
N GLY A 56 -8.16 15.97 -2.82
CA GLY A 56 -9.55 15.73 -3.20
C GLY A 56 -10.49 15.69 -1.99
N ALA A 57 -10.10 15.00 -0.93
CA ALA A 57 -10.80 15.01 0.36
C ALA A 57 -10.83 16.41 1.00
N SER A 58 -9.94 17.32 0.57
CA SER A 58 -9.96 18.69 1.04
C SER A 58 -11.04 19.57 0.45
N VAL A 59 -11.50 19.24 -0.74
CA VAL A 59 -12.56 19.97 -1.45
C VAL A 59 -13.95 19.58 -0.95
N ILE A 60 -14.10 18.38 -0.38
CA ILE A 60 -15.41 17.80 -0.01
C ILE A 60 -15.79 18.14 1.46
N ASP A 61 -14.93 18.87 2.18
CA ASP A 61 -15.11 19.33 3.59
C ASP A 61 -15.50 18.24 4.62
N VAL A 62 -15.26 16.96 4.31
CA VAL A 62 -15.43 15.86 5.25
C VAL A 62 -14.14 15.68 6.04
N ALA A 63 -14.02 16.36 7.18
CA ALA A 63 -12.84 16.31 8.05
C ALA A 63 -12.43 14.88 8.45
N HIS A 64 -13.40 13.96 8.51
CA HIS A 64 -13.18 12.56 8.87
C HIS A 64 -12.37 11.77 7.84
N LEU A 65 -12.41 12.12 6.55
CA LEU A 65 -11.65 11.44 5.48
C LEU A 65 -10.14 11.67 5.60
N ARG A 66 -9.72 12.76 6.27
CA ARG A 66 -8.30 13.13 6.42
C ARG A 66 -7.65 12.51 7.66
N HIS A 67 -8.33 11.58 8.32
CA HIS A 67 -7.77 10.95 9.51
C HIS A 67 -6.45 10.21 9.17
N PRO A 68 -5.39 10.32 10.00
CA PRO A 68 -4.08 9.72 9.71
C PRO A 68 -4.13 8.22 9.39
N LEU A 69 -5.03 7.48 10.03
CA LEU A 69 -5.22 6.05 9.77
C LEU A 69 -5.81 5.75 8.40
N PHE A 70 -6.75 6.58 7.94
CA PHE A 70 -7.32 6.44 6.60
C PHE A 70 -6.29 6.77 5.54
N LEU A 71 -5.50 7.82 5.75
CA LEU A 71 -4.38 8.15 4.87
C LEU A 71 -3.36 7.01 4.83
N LEU A 72 -3.04 6.40 5.97
CA LEU A 72 -2.16 5.24 6.05
C LEU A 72 -2.75 4.02 5.32
N ALA A 73 -4.05 3.78 5.45
CA ALA A 73 -4.76 2.69 4.77
C ALA A 73 -4.79 2.89 3.25
N VAL A 74 -5.15 4.09 2.80
CA VAL A 74 -5.11 4.51 1.39
C VAL A 74 -3.70 4.37 0.84
N PHE A 75 -2.70 4.89 1.54
CA PHE A 75 -1.30 4.76 1.15
C PHE A 75 -0.87 3.30 1.00
N GLY A 76 -1.22 2.44 1.96
CA GLY A 76 -0.90 1.01 1.88
C GLY A 76 -1.51 0.32 0.67
N GLN A 77 -2.80 0.56 0.42
CA GLN A 77 -3.49 -0.01 -0.74
C GLN A 77 -2.94 0.54 -2.06
N LEU A 78 -2.54 1.81 -2.10
CA LEU A 78 -1.93 2.43 -3.27
C LEU A 78 -0.49 1.95 -3.50
N TRP A 79 0.27 1.65 -2.46
CA TRP A 79 1.57 1.00 -2.60
C TRP A 79 1.43 -0.38 -3.21
N ASP A 80 0.47 -1.18 -2.72
CA ASP A 80 0.13 -2.48 -3.29
C ASP A 80 -0.38 -2.39 -4.75
N ALA A 81 -1.12 -1.33 -5.08
CA ALA A 81 -1.54 -1.07 -6.45
C ALA A 81 -0.36 -0.65 -7.34
N ALA A 82 0.52 0.23 -6.86
CA ALA A 82 1.66 0.76 -7.59
C ALA A 82 2.68 -0.32 -7.93
N GLN A 83 2.94 -1.26 -7.01
CA GLN A 83 3.81 -2.39 -7.33
C GLN A 83 3.24 -3.28 -8.43
N ASN A 84 1.93 -3.53 -8.46
CA ASN A 84 1.31 -4.34 -9.51
C ASN A 84 1.36 -3.60 -10.84
N LEU A 85 1.12 -2.29 -10.84
CA LEU A 85 1.26 -1.45 -12.03
C LEU A 85 2.68 -1.56 -12.61
N ILE A 86 3.71 -1.40 -11.76
CA ILE A 86 5.11 -1.47 -12.20
C ILE A 86 5.48 -2.88 -12.65
N GLY A 87 5.09 -3.90 -11.89
CA GLY A 87 5.36 -5.30 -12.17
C GLY A 87 4.80 -5.75 -13.52
N VAL A 88 3.55 -5.40 -13.82
CA VAL A 88 2.89 -5.79 -15.08
C VAL A 88 3.41 -4.97 -16.25
N THR A 89 3.54 -3.65 -16.08
CA THR A 89 3.85 -2.73 -17.20
C THR A 89 5.32 -2.75 -17.61
N PHE A 90 6.24 -2.79 -16.63
CA PHE A 90 7.67 -2.63 -16.90
C PHE A 90 8.48 -3.91 -16.73
N LEU A 91 7.98 -4.87 -15.94
CA LEU A 91 8.73 -6.08 -15.60
C LEU A 91 8.12 -7.36 -16.19
N GLY A 92 6.98 -7.26 -16.90
CA GLY A 92 6.32 -8.39 -17.54
C GLY A 92 5.74 -9.43 -16.58
N TYR A 93 5.56 -9.09 -15.29
CA TYR A 93 4.93 -10.01 -14.34
C TYR A 93 3.45 -10.20 -14.64
N SER A 94 2.97 -11.43 -14.55
CA SER A 94 1.54 -11.72 -14.64
C SER A 94 0.82 -11.35 -13.33
N PRO A 95 -0.37 -10.70 -13.38
CA PRO A 95 -1.17 -10.41 -12.20
C PRO A 95 -1.52 -11.67 -11.42
N LYS A 96 -1.17 -11.73 -10.13
CA LYS A 96 -1.39 -12.92 -9.30
C LYS A 96 -2.84 -13.09 -8.81
N LEU A 97 -3.63 -12.02 -8.76
CA LEU A 97 -5.03 -12.08 -8.32
C LEU A 97 -5.97 -12.26 -9.53
N VAL A 98 -6.93 -13.18 -9.40
CA VAL A 98 -7.94 -13.50 -10.44
C VAL A 98 -8.70 -12.24 -10.87
N VAL A 99 -9.14 -11.41 -9.92
CA VAL A 99 -9.85 -10.16 -10.20
C VAL A 99 -8.96 -9.18 -10.97
N THR A 100 -7.69 -9.04 -10.60
CA THR A 100 -6.77 -8.17 -11.33
C THR A 100 -6.47 -8.67 -12.73
N ASN A 101 -6.42 -10.00 -12.93
CA ASN A 101 -6.19 -10.60 -14.23
C ASN A 101 -7.43 -10.46 -15.14
N LEU A 102 -8.64 -10.65 -14.60
CA LEU A 102 -9.89 -10.40 -15.33
C LEU A 102 -10.00 -8.96 -15.79
N VAL A 103 -9.75 -8.00 -14.88
CA VAL A 103 -9.83 -6.57 -15.20
C VAL A 103 -8.74 -6.19 -16.20
N TYR A 104 -7.54 -6.75 -16.09
CA TYR A 104 -6.47 -6.54 -17.06
C TYR A 104 -6.79 -7.12 -18.43
N GLN A 105 -7.31 -8.35 -18.52
CA GLN A 105 -7.74 -8.95 -19.78
C GLN A 105 -8.88 -8.17 -20.44
N ALA A 106 -9.79 -7.61 -19.64
CA ALA A 106 -10.90 -6.81 -20.14
C ALA A 106 -10.48 -5.42 -20.64
N THR A 107 -9.47 -4.80 -20.03
CA THR A 107 -9.07 -3.40 -20.34
C THR A 107 -7.76 -3.28 -21.12
N GLY A 108 -6.94 -4.32 -21.17
CA GLY A 108 -5.59 -4.30 -21.75
C GLY A 108 -4.60 -3.38 -21.04
N PHE A 109 -4.99 -2.74 -19.92
CA PHE A 109 -4.22 -1.70 -19.27
C PHE A 109 -3.96 -2.03 -17.80
N ALA A 110 -2.70 -2.10 -17.38
CA ALA A 110 -2.32 -2.46 -16.01
C ALA A 110 -2.86 -1.46 -14.97
N GLY A 111 -3.03 -0.19 -15.36
CA GLY A 111 -3.56 0.85 -14.48
C GLY A 111 -5.05 0.74 -14.17
N SER A 112 -5.82 -0.10 -14.87
CA SER A 112 -7.24 -0.33 -14.52
C SER A 112 -7.41 -0.96 -13.14
N THR A 113 -6.51 -1.88 -12.78
CA THR A 113 -6.47 -2.50 -11.45
C THR A 113 -6.06 -1.52 -10.35
N PHE A 114 -5.24 -0.53 -10.70
CA PHE A 114 -4.84 0.56 -9.83
C PHE A 114 -6.04 1.46 -9.53
N VAL A 115 -6.74 1.91 -10.57
CA VAL A 115 -7.94 2.75 -10.44
C VAL A 115 -9.03 2.02 -9.66
N LEU A 116 -9.26 0.73 -9.93
CA LEU A 116 -10.23 -0.07 -9.19
C LEU A 116 -9.91 -0.11 -7.69
N LYS A 117 -8.65 -0.37 -7.32
CA LYS A 117 -8.24 -0.35 -5.91
C LYS A 117 -8.41 1.02 -5.27
N LEU A 118 -8.10 2.10 -5.99
CA LEU A 118 -8.31 3.45 -5.49
C LEU A 118 -9.80 3.71 -5.23
N LEU A 119 -10.69 3.35 -6.15
CA LEU A 119 -12.14 3.52 -6.01
C LEU A 119 -12.70 2.69 -4.86
N VAL A 120 -12.34 1.41 -4.78
CA VAL A 120 -12.80 0.51 -3.71
C VAL A 120 -12.29 1.00 -2.34
N THR A 121 -11.00 1.33 -2.23
CA THR A 121 -10.43 1.83 -0.97
C THR A 121 -11.04 3.18 -0.58
N GLY A 122 -11.20 4.09 -1.53
CA GLY A 122 -11.83 5.38 -1.32
C GLY A 122 -13.29 5.24 -0.85
N GLY A 123 -14.06 4.34 -1.46
CA GLY A 123 -15.43 4.05 -1.07
C GLY A 123 -15.54 3.44 0.34
N ILE A 124 -14.67 2.49 0.68
CA ILE A 124 -14.63 1.90 2.03
C ILE A 124 -14.28 2.96 3.08
N VAL A 125 -13.27 3.79 2.80
CA VAL A 125 -12.86 4.87 3.72
C VAL A 125 -13.95 5.92 3.85
N TRP A 126 -14.65 6.24 2.77
CA TRP A 126 -15.79 7.15 2.81
C TRP A 126 -16.94 6.61 3.65
N TYR A 127 -17.30 5.34 3.46
CA TYR A 127 -18.31 4.66 4.29
C TYR A 127 -17.90 4.65 5.78
N LEU A 128 -16.64 4.33 6.09
CA LEU A 128 -16.11 4.36 7.46
C LEU A 128 -16.05 5.77 8.06
N ALA A 129 -15.89 6.80 7.23
CA ALA A 129 -15.90 8.19 7.67
C ALA A 129 -17.32 8.67 8.01
N ASP A 130 -18.31 8.24 7.23
CA ASP A 130 -19.73 8.54 7.44
C ASP A 130 -20.30 7.77 8.65
N ALA A 131 -20.02 6.46 8.73
CA ALA A 131 -20.48 5.61 9.84
C ALA A 131 -19.77 5.84 11.18
N LYS A 132 -18.87 6.84 11.28
CA LYS A 132 -18.06 7.08 12.48
C LYS A 132 -18.91 7.41 13.71
N ASP A 133 -19.97 8.19 13.53
CA ASP A 133 -20.79 8.67 14.65
C ASP A 133 -21.76 7.58 15.17
N GLU A 134 -22.09 6.60 14.33
CA GLU A 134 -22.97 5.47 14.68
C GLU A 134 -22.19 4.24 15.17
N MET A 135 -20.91 4.10 14.79
CA MET A 135 -20.12 2.90 15.04
C MET A 135 -19.24 3.02 16.29
N ASN A 136 -19.16 1.92 17.05
CA ASN A 136 -18.29 1.86 18.22
C ASN A 136 -16.83 2.15 17.84
N HIS A 137 -16.19 3.05 18.59
CA HIS A 137 -14.82 3.51 18.34
C HIS A 137 -13.83 2.35 18.15
N THR A 138 -13.95 1.28 18.95
CA THR A 138 -13.08 0.10 18.84
C THR A 138 -13.21 -0.62 17.49
N TRP A 139 -14.44 -0.76 16.98
CA TRP A 139 -14.70 -1.38 15.68
C TRP A 139 -14.19 -0.52 14.53
N TRP A 140 -14.33 0.80 14.65
CA TRP A 140 -13.81 1.75 13.67
C TRP A 140 -12.28 1.68 13.54
N TRP A 141 -11.58 1.63 14.68
CA TRP A 141 -10.12 1.46 14.70
C TRP A 141 -9.68 0.12 14.13
N LEU A 142 -10.36 -0.98 14.49
CA LEU A 142 -10.07 -2.31 13.96
C LEU A 142 -10.23 -2.37 12.44
N MET A 143 -11.35 -1.89 11.89
CA MET A 143 -11.59 -1.91 10.45
C MET A 143 -10.55 -1.11 9.68
N THR A 144 -10.24 0.10 10.16
CA THR A 144 -9.23 0.94 9.54
C THR A 144 -7.84 0.30 9.60
N PHE A 145 -7.51 -0.32 10.73
CA PHE A 145 -6.27 -1.07 10.89
C PHE A 145 -6.20 -2.26 9.94
N PHE A 146 -7.27 -3.05 9.79
CA PHE A 146 -7.30 -4.19 8.86
C PHE A 146 -7.05 -3.76 7.41
N ILE A 147 -7.68 -2.67 6.96
CA ILE A 147 -7.51 -2.19 5.58
C ILE A 147 -6.04 -1.78 5.35
N GLY A 148 -5.42 -1.08 6.31
CA GLY A 148 -4.01 -0.71 6.22
C GLY A 148 -3.07 -1.92 6.34
N ALA A 149 -3.36 -2.85 7.24
CA ALA A 149 -2.57 -4.05 7.49
C ALA A 149 -2.64 -5.07 6.34
N ILE A 150 -3.68 -5.03 5.51
CA ILE A 150 -3.74 -5.83 4.28
C ILE A 150 -2.90 -5.17 3.18
N GLY A 151 -3.01 -3.86 3.00
CA GLY A 151 -2.33 -3.14 1.90
C GLY A 151 -0.83 -2.99 2.09
N LEU A 152 -0.39 -2.48 3.25
CA LEU A 152 1.01 -2.13 3.50
C LEU A 152 1.98 -3.31 3.36
N PRO A 153 1.76 -4.47 4.03
CA PRO A 153 2.70 -5.59 3.94
C PRO A 153 2.73 -6.19 2.53
N MET A 154 1.59 -6.22 1.82
CA MET A 154 1.52 -6.71 0.45
C MET A 154 2.33 -5.82 -0.50
N GLY A 155 2.17 -4.49 -0.40
CA GLY A 155 2.89 -3.50 -1.19
C GLY A 155 4.39 -3.50 -0.94
N VAL A 156 4.80 -3.51 0.33
CA VAL A 156 6.22 -3.57 0.72
C VAL A 156 6.84 -4.90 0.28
N ARG A 157 6.19 -6.03 0.57
CA ARG A 157 6.72 -7.36 0.23
C ARG A 157 6.92 -7.52 -1.27
N GLY A 158 5.95 -7.15 -2.10
CA GLY A 158 6.08 -7.39 -3.52
C GLY A 158 6.95 -6.35 -4.24
N SER A 159 7.03 -5.09 -3.77
CA SER A 159 8.04 -4.14 -4.26
C SER A 159 9.46 -4.60 -3.92
N LEU A 160 9.68 -5.16 -2.73
CA LEU A 160 10.95 -5.79 -2.35
C LEU A 160 11.24 -7.03 -3.21
N ARG A 161 10.23 -7.87 -3.46
CA ARG A 161 10.37 -9.04 -4.34
C ARG A 161 10.80 -8.63 -5.75
N MET A 162 10.19 -7.59 -6.31
CA MET A 162 10.56 -7.05 -7.63
C MET A 162 11.94 -6.39 -7.65
N MET A 163 12.35 -5.74 -6.54
CA MET A 163 13.70 -5.21 -6.37
C MET A 163 14.76 -6.33 -6.43
N LEU A 164 14.45 -7.48 -5.83
CA LEU A 164 15.31 -8.67 -5.80
C LEU A 164 15.17 -9.57 -7.05
N GLY A 165 14.25 -9.25 -7.96
CA GLY A 165 14.06 -10.00 -9.21
C GLY A 165 13.40 -11.38 -9.06
N VAL A 166 12.67 -11.61 -7.96
CA VAL A 166 12.00 -12.89 -7.63
C VAL A 166 10.47 -12.85 -7.76
#